data_AF-A0A1Y0N6N6-F1
#
_entry.id   AF-A0A1Y0N6N6-F1
#
_cell.length_a   1.000
_cell.length_b   1.000
_cell.length_c   1.000
_cell.angle_alpha   90.00
_cell.angle_beta   90.00
_cell.angle_gamma   90.00
#
_symmetry.space_group_name_H-M   'P 1'
#
loop_
_entity.id
_entity.type
_entity.pdbx_description
1 polymer ?
#
loop_
_entity_poly.entity_id
_entity_poly.type
_entity_poly.pdbx_seq_one_letter_code
_entity_poly.pdbx_strand_id
1 'polypeptide(L)'
;MNPFAQIAATLTAHTVPAWNASEVKPQGLSRTETIRQLLKSASRPVSAAEIAFDMDEFPNFGTHLVWLLLKYDIQKGRVLFQDGKYRWNHAYDTAEAEAIRAAVKLLKNHGYKVKEPS
;
A
#
# COMPACT_ATOMS: atom_id res chain seq x y z
N MET A 1 14.73 -26.55 32.30
CA MET A 1 13.77 -25.59 31.72
C MET A 1 14.26 -25.22 30.33
N ASN A 2 13.49 -25.48 29.26
CA ASN A 2 13.99 -25.34 27.89
C ASN A 2 13.95 -23.86 27.46
N PRO A 3 15.10 -23.22 27.14
CA PRO A 3 15.14 -21.80 26.76
C PRO A 3 14.33 -21.50 25.49
N PHE A 4 14.20 -22.47 24.57
CA PHE A 4 13.39 -22.31 23.36
C PHE A 4 11.89 -22.19 23.66
N ALA A 5 11.42 -22.83 24.73
CA ALA A 5 10.03 -22.74 25.15
C ALA A 5 9.69 -21.34 25.73
N GLN A 6 10.65 -20.68 26.38
CA GLN A 6 10.48 -19.32 26.89
C GLN A 6 10.43 -18.29 25.76
N ILE A 7 11.30 -18.45 24.75
CA ILE A 7 11.30 -17.58 23.57
C ILE A 7 9.98 -17.71 22.79
N ALA A 8 9.49 -18.94 22.59
CA ALA A 8 8.21 -19.20 21.93
C ALA A 8 7.02 -18.56 22.68
N ALA A 9 7.03 -18.63 24.02
CA ALA A 9 6.00 -18.01 24.86
C ALA A 9 6.03 -16.47 24.80
N THR A 10 7.22 -15.86 24.75
CA THR A 10 7.35 -14.40 24.62
C THR A 10 6.93 -13.88 23.25
N LEU A 11 7.17 -14.64 22.18
CA LEU A 11 6.77 -14.27 20.81
C LEU A 11 5.25 -14.34 20.61
N THR A 12 4.57 -15.26 21.30
CA THR A 12 3.11 -15.39 21.25
C THR A 12 2.39 -14.36 22.12
N ALA A 13 3.03 -13.79 23.14
CA ALA A 13 2.44 -12.73 23.97
C ALA A 13 2.40 -11.35 23.29
N HIS A 14 3.26 -11.13 22.29
CA HIS A 14 3.24 -9.95 21.41
C HIS A 14 2.53 -10.27 20.10
N THR A 15 1.28 -10.72 20.19
CA THR A 15 0.36 -10.76 19.05
C THR A 15 0.24 -9.35 18.47
N VAL A 16 1.05 -9.08 17.45
CA VAL A 16 0.76 -8.08 16.42
C VAL A 16 -0.69 -8.35 16.00
N PRO A 17 -1.57 -7.34 15.95
CA PRO A 17 -2.93 -7.55 15.51
C PRO A 17 -2.90 -8.33 14.19
N ALA A 18 -3.59 -9.47 14.18
CA ALA A 18 -3.69 -10.31 13.00
C ALA A 18 -4.16 -9.44 11.85
N TRP A 19 -3.44 -9.52 10.74
CA TRP A 19 -3.85 -8.91 9.49
C TRP A 19 -5.25 -9.44 9.14
N ASN A 20 -6.27 -8.60 9.30
CA ASN A 20 -7.63 -8.93 8.88
C ASN A 20 -7.67 -8.86 7.35
N ALA A 21 -7.30 -9.95 6.71
CA ALA A 21 -7.66 -10.22 5.33
C ALA A 21 -9.18 -10.43 5.27
N SER A 22 -9.95 -9.35 5.22
CA SER A 22 -11.39 -9.43 5.00
C SER A 22 -11.77 -8.74 3.68
N GLU A 23 -11.98 -9.60 2.69
CA GLU A 23 -13.13 -9.58 1.77
C GLU A 23 -13.44 -8.28 1.04
N VAL A 24 -12.61 -7.91 0.06
CA VAL A 24 -13.12 -7.53 -1.27
C VAL A 24 -12.02 -7.86 -2.28
N LYS A 25 -12.18 -8.87 -3.13
CA LYS A 25 -11.50 -8.88 -4.44
C LYS A 25 -12.50 -8.24 -5.40
N PRO A 26 -12.41 -6.93 -5.72
CA PRO A 26 -13.28 -6.36 -6.72
C PRO A 26 -12.89 -7.00 -8.05
N GLN A 27 -13.79 -7.79 -8.61
CA GLN A 27 -13.60 -8.37 -9.95
C GLN A 27 -13.27 -7.24 -10.93
N GLY A 28 -12.06 -7.26 -11.50
CA GLY A 28 -11.60 -6.29 -12.49
C GLY A 28 -10.45 -5.36 -12.08
N LEU A 29 -9.94 -5.43 -10.84
CA LEU A 29 -8.73 -4.65 -10.50
C LEU A 29 -7.46 -5.23 -11.13
N SER A 30 -6.61 -4.33 -11.64
CA SER A 30 -5.25 -4.70 -12.07
C SER A 30 -4.41 -5.12 -10.86
N ARG A 31 -3.43 -6.01 -11.08
CA ARG A 31 -2.50 -6.46 -10.02
C ARG A 31 -1.85 -5.30 -9.27
N THR A 32 -1.42 -4.27 -10.00
CA THR A 32 -0.83 -3.07 -9.40
C THR A 32 -1.82 -2.37 -8.47
N GLU A 33 -3.08 -2.25 -8.86
CA GLU A 33 -4.09 -1.61 -8.02
C GLU A 33 -4.41 -2.44 -6.77
N THR A 34 -4.45 -3.77 -6.90
CA THR A 34 -4.58 -4.67 -5.74
C THR A 34 -3.44 -4.47 -4.75
N ILE A 35 -2.19 -4.40 -5.22
CA ILE A 35 -1.03 -4.13 -4.35
C ILE A 35 -1.12 -2.74 -3.72
N ARG A 36 -1.58 -1.71 -4.44
CA ARG A 36 -1.78 -0.38 -3.87
C ARG A 36 -2.83 -0.39 -2.76
N GLN A 37 -3.95 -1.06 -2.96
CA GLN A 37 -4.99 -1.19 -1.93
C GLN A 37 -4.46 -1.91 -0.69
N LEU A 38 -3.70 -2.99 -0.89
CA LEU A 38 -3.03 -3.70 0.19
C LEU A 38 -2.07 -2.79 0.97
N LEU A 39 -1.24 -2.01 0.28
CA LEU A 39 -0.31 -1.09 0.94
C LEU A 39 -1.03 0.07 1.64
N LYS A 40 -2.18 0.52 1.14
CA LYS A 40 -3.01 1.57 1.75
C LYS A 40 -3.73 1.08 3.01
N SER A 41 -4.18 -0.17 3.04
CA SER A 41 -4.80 -0.77 4.22
C SER A 41 -3.76 -1.21 5.26
N ALA A 42 -2.50 -1.37 4.85
CA ALA A 42 -1.44 -1.78 5.75
C ALA A 42 -1.06 -0.69 6.76
N SER A 43 -1.11 -1.05 8.05
CA SER A 43 -0.64 -0.19 9.15
C SER A 43 0.89 -0.15 9.29
N ARG A 44 1.60 -1.06 8.62
CA ARG A 44 3.06 -1.22 8.70
C ARG A 44 3.70 -1.43 7.32
N PRO A 45 5.01 -1.21 7.17
CA PRO A 45 5.74 -1.64 5.98
C PRO A 45 5.63 -3.16 5.77
N VAL A 46 5.48 -3.56 4.51
CA VAL A 46 5.22 -4.94 4.07
C VAL A 46 6.31 -5.38 3.08
N SER A 47 6.80 -6.60 3.20
CA SER A 47 7.82 -7.16 2.30
C SER A 47 7.21 -7.66 0.98
N ALA A 48 8.05 -7.86 -0.04
CA ALA A 48 7.61 -8.46 -1.31
C ALA A 48 7.04 -9.88 -1.13
N ALA A 49 7.53 -10.64 -0.15
CA ALA A 49 7.05 -11.99 0.14
C ALA A 49 5.63 -11.98 0.71
N GLU A 50 5.36 -11.09 1.67
CA GLU A 50 4.01 -10.91 2.23
C GLU A 50 3.03 -10.44 1.15
N ILE A 51 3.43 -9.47 0.30
CA ILE A 51 2.60 -9.00 -0.82
C ILE A 51 2.29 -10.15 -1.79
N ALA A 52 3.30 -10.94 -2.18
CA ALA A 52 3.11 -12.05 -3.12
C ALA A 52 2.25 -13.18 -2.56
N PHE A 53 2.35 -13.44 -1.25
CA PHE A 53 1.49 -14.39 -0.55
C PHE A 53 0.02 -13.96 -0.60
N ASP A 54 -0.26 -12.69 -0.32
CA ASP A 54 -1.63 -12.14 -0.30
C ASP A 54 -2.26 -12.00 -1.69
N MET A 55 -1.45 -11.99 -2.76
CA MET A 55 -1.95 -11.90 -4.13
C MET A 55 -2.58 -13.20 -4.65
N ASP A 56 -2.40 -14.34 -3.98
CA ASP A 56 -3.16 -15.59 -4.19
C ASP A 56 -3.20 -16.07 -5.67
N GLU A 57 -2.10 -15.82 -6.40
CA GLU A 57 -1.90 -16.13 -7.82
C GLU A 57 -0.64 -17.01 -8.02
N PHE A 58 -0.43 -17.99 -7.14
CA PHE A 58 0.66 -18.96 -7.30
C PHE A 58 0.34 -19.97 -8.43
N PRO A 59 1.28 -20.31 -9.33
CA PRO A 59 2.71 -19.95 -9.37
C PRO A 59 3.04 -18.71 -10.22
N ASN A 60 2.05 -18.04 -10.81
CA ASN A 60 2.26 -17.00 -11.82
C ASN A 60 2.64 -15.63 -11.24
N PHE A 61 2.48 -15.43 -9.94
CA PHE A 61 2.87 -14.22 -9.23
C PHE A 61 3.97 -14.49 -8.20
N GLY A 62 5.16 -13.94 -8.45
CA GLY A 62 6.32 -14.07 -7.57
C GLY A 62 6.78 -12.74 -6.99
N THR A 63 7.59 -12.81 -5.93
CA THR A 63 8.17 -11.65 -5.22
C THR A 63 8.91 -10.67 -6.14
N HIS A 64 9.52 -11.17 -7.22
CA HIS A 64 10.22 -10.39 -8.23
C HIS A 64 9.31 -9.43 -9.01
N LEU A 65 8.01 -9.75 -9.17
CA LEU A 65 7.06 -8.90 -9.90
C LEU A 65 6.61 -7.69 -9.08
N VAL A 66 6.66 -7.77 -7.75
CA VAL A 66 6.22 -6.67 -6.86
C VAL A 66 6.98 -5.39 -7.16
N TRP A 67 8.31 -5.48 -7.28
CA TRP A 67 9.14 -4.33 -7.64
C TRP A 67 8.77 -3.76 -9.01
N LEU A 68 8.58 -4.63 -10.02
CA LEU A 68 8.27 -4.20 -11.38
C LEU A 68 6.94 -3.45 -11.45
N LEU A 69 5.92 -3.94 -10.73
CA LEU A 69 4.60 -3.31 -10.70
C LEU A 69 4.60 -1.99 -9.93
N LEU A 70 5.41 -1.87 -8.88
CA LEU A 70 5.48 -0.67 -8.04
C LEU A 70 6.56 0.33 -8.45
N LYS A 71 7.45 0.00 -9.40
CA LYS A 71 8.59 0.85 -9.80
C LYS A 71 8.17 2.29 -10.11
N TYR A 72 7.08 2.46 -10.86
CA TYR A 72 6.57 3.79 -11.20
C TYR A 72 6.01 4.53 -9.99
N ASP A 73 5.27 3.86 -9.12
CA ASP A 73 4.72 4.46 -7.91
C ASP A 73 5.82 4.87 -6.92
N ILE A 74 6.92 4.11 -6.86
CA ILE A 74 8.13 4.45 -6.10
C ILE A 74 8.81 5.68 -6.69
N GLN A 75 9.00 5.72 -8.02
CA GLN A 75 9.58 6.88 -8.71
C GLN A 75 8.77 8.16 -8.50
N LYS A 76 7.44 8.04 -8.41
CA LYS A 76 6.54 9.17 -8.10
C LYS A 76 6.52 9.54 -6.62
N GLY A 77 7.05 8.71 -5.73
CA GLY A 77 6.99 8.92 -4.29
C GLY A 77 5.65 8.52 -3.64
N ARG A 78 4.76 7.83 -4.37
CA ARG A 78 3.50 7.27 -3.84
C ARG A 78 3.73 6.08 -2.92
N VAL A 79 4.77 5.30 -3.21
CA VAL A 79 5.21 4.17 -2.39
C VAL A 79 6.62 4.43 -1.92
N LEU A 80 6.84 4.23 -0.62
CA LEU A 80 8.18 4.24 -0.01
C LEU A 80 8.74 2.83 -0.04
N PHE A 81 9.99 2.70 -0.46
CA PHE A 81 10.74 1.44 -0.39
C PHE A 81 11.98 1.63 0.47
N GLN A 82 12.04 0.94 1.62
CA GLN A 82 13.13 1.02 2.59
C GLN A 82 13.33 -0.34 3.25
N ASP A 83 14.58 -0.76 3.44
CA ASP A 83 14.95 -2.02 4.09
C ASP A 83 14.22 -3.27 3.53
N GLY A 84 14.04 -3.29 2.19
CA GLY A 84 13.35 -4.39 1.51
C GLY A 84 11.83 -4.42 1.69
N LYS A 85 11.25 -3.37 2.29
CA LYS A 85 9.82 -3.26 2.59
C LYS A 85 9.19 -2.06 1.88
N TYR A 86 7.92 -2.21 1.56
CA TYR A 86 7.07 -1.25 0.87
C TYR A 86 6.07 -0.66 1.86
N ARG A 87 5.82 0.63 1.75
CA ARG A 87 4.80 1.34 2.53
C ARG A 87 4.10 2.36 1.65
N TRP A 88 2.79 2.48 1.77
CA TRP A 88 2.08 3.58 1.11
C TRP A 88 2.45 4.94 1.72
N ASN A 89 2.74 5.92 0.87
CA ASN A 89 3.07 7.26 1.30
C ASN A 89 1.82 8.14 1.42
N HIS A 90 1.13 8.09 2.56
CA HIS A 90 -0.04 8.94 2.78
C HIS A 90 0.26 10.45 2.72
N ALA A 91 1.50 10.86 2.97
CA ALA A 91 1.90 12.26 2.85
C ALA A 91 1.89 12.75 1.39
N TYR A 92 2.15 11.85 0.43
CA TYR A 92 2.02 12.15 -0.99
C TYR A 92 0.55 12.45 -1.34
N ASP A 93 -0.38 11.60 -0.91
CA ASP A 93 -1.81 11.77 -1.18
C ASP A 93 -2.34 13.09 -0.59
N THR A 94 -1.92 13.44 0.63
CA THR A 94 -2.32 14.71 1.25
C THR A 94 -1.78 15.91 0.47
N ALA A 95 -0.52 15.87 0.05
CA ALA A 95 0.09 16.95 -0.72
C ALA A 95 -0.56 17.10 -2.11
N GLU A 96 -0.88 15.98 -2.78
CA GLU A 96 -1.58 15.98 -4.07
C GLU A 96 -2.99 16.56 -3.92
N ALA A 97 -3.73 16.17 -2.88
CA ALA A 97 -5.06 16.72 -2.60
C ALA A 97 -5.03 18.22 -2.28
N GLU A 98 -4.04 18.69 -1.52
CA GLU A 98 -3.84 20.11 -1.23
C GLU A 98 -3.51 20.91 -2.49
N ALA A 99 -2.62 20.40 -3.35
CA ALA A 99 -2.28 21.03 -4.61
C ALA A 99 -3.50 21.15 -5.53
N ILE A 100 -4.34 20.12 -5.60
CA ILE A 100 -5.60 20.15 -6.35
C ILE A 100 -6.54 21.23 -5.77
N ARG A 101 -6.75 21.27 -4.45
CA ARG A 101 -7.60 22.31 -3.82
C ARG A 101 -7.08 23.72 -4.11
N ALA A 102 -5.77 23.93 -4.04
CA ALA A 102 -5.14 25.21 -4.35
C ALA A 102 -5.36 25.60 -5.83
N ALA A 103 -5.17 24.66 -6.75
CA ALA A 103 -5.42 24.87 -8.18
C ALA A 103 -6.89 25.20 -8.47
N VAL A 104 -7.84 24.48 -7.85
CA VAL A 104 -9.28 24.76 -7.98
C VAL A 104 -9.62 26.16 -7.47
N LYS A 105 -9.05 26.58 -6.33
CA LYS A 105 -9.25 27.92 -5.78
C LYS A 105 -8.72 28.99 -6.73
N LEU A 106 -7.52 28.79 -7.29
CA LEU A 106 -6.92 29.71 -8.26
C LEU A 106 -7.81 29.86 -9.51
N LEU A 107 -8.26 28.75 -10.09
CA LEU A 107 -9.13 28.75 -11.27
C LEU A 107 -10.44 29.49 -11.01
N LYS A 108 -11.09 29.24 -9.87
CA LYS A 108 -12.32 29.95 -9.48
C LYS A 108 -12.09 31.45 -9.30
N ASN A 109 -10.97 31.85 -8.71
CA ASN A 109 -10.63 33.27 -8.54
C ASN A 109 -10.44 33.98 -9.89
N HIS A 110 -10.01 33.27 -10.93
CA HIS A 110 -9.89 33.79 -12.29
C HIS A 110 -11.16 33.62 -13.14
N GLY A 111 -12.30 33.28 -12.51
CA GLY A 111 -13.61 33.21 -13.18
C GLY A 111 -13.87 31.90 -13.93
N TYR A 112 -12.99 30.90 -13.82
CA TYR A 112 -13.22 29.58 -14.42
C TYR A 112 -14.22 28.75 -13.60
N LYS A 113 -15.14 28.07 -14.29
CA LYS A 113 -16.03 27.08 -13.69
C LYS A 113 -15.34 25.72 -13.67
N VAL A 114 -14.96 25.25 -12.48
CA VAL A 114 -14.43 23.90 -12.29
C VAL A 114 -15.58 22.91 -12.07
N LYS A 115 -15.61 21.82 -12.85
CA LYS A 115 -16.53 20.68 -12.66
C LYS A 115 -15.72 19.45 -12.27
N GLU A 116 -16.34 18.55 -11.50
CA GLU A 116 -15.77 17.23 -11.28
C GLU A 116 -15.75 16.45 -12.60
N PRO A 117 -14.69 15.66 -12.87
CA PRO A 117 -14.63 14.81 -14.04
C PRO A 117 -15.77 13.77 -13.98
N SER A 118 -16.56 13.73 -15.05
CA SER A 118 -17.65 12.77 -15.29
C SER A 118 -17.15 11.45 -15.84
#